data_AF-A0A9E4TCA9-F1
#
_entry.id   AF-A0A9E4TCA9-F1
#
_cell.length_a   1.000
_cell.length_b   1.000
_cell.length_c   1.000
_cell.angle_alpha   90.00
_cell.angle_beta   90.00
_cell.angle_gamma   90.00
#
_symmetry.space_group_name_H-M   'P 1'
#
loop_
_entity.id
_entity.type
_entity.pdbx_description
1 polymer ?
#
loop_
_entity_poly.entity_id
_entity_poly.type
_entity_poly.pdbx_seq_one_letter_code
_entity_poly.pdbx_strand_id
1 'polypeptide(L)' 'MKRFSPGERIEVREVWNGRAWEIRRPIVVEDAPNVIAVYNAPGSPIRVAAGPDGKRLRLPPPKWSMADASIPS' A
#
# COMPACT_ATOMS: atom_id res chain seq x y z
N MET A 1 -20.97 6.74 -8.34
CA MET A 1 -19.99 5.77 -7.79
C MET A 1 -20.79 4.72 -7.01
N LYS A 2 -20.49 3.43 -7.17
CA LYS A 2 -21.18 2.36 -6.42
C LYS A 2 -20.72 2.42 -4.95
N ARG A 3 -21.64 2.30 -4.00
CA ARG A 3 -21.30 2.11 -2.57
C ARG A 3 -20.96 0.65 -2.29
N PHE A 4 -20.05 0.44 -1.36
CA PHE A 4 -19.73 -0.87 -0.83
C PHE A 4 -20.70 -1.28 0.28
N SER A 5 -20.90 -2.58 0.45
CA SER A 5 -21.73 -3.10 1.53
C SER A 5 -20.89 -3.41 2.77
N PRO A 6 -21.41 -3.21 4.00
CA PRO A 6 -20.79 -3.75 5.20
C PRO A 6 -20.50 -5.26 5.07
N GLY A 7 -19.30 -5.68 5.46
CA GLY A 7 -18.80 -7.06 5.29
C GLY A 7 -18.14 -7.34 3.93
N GLU A 8 -18.26 -6.45 2.94
CA GLU A 8 -17.60 -6.60 1.66
C GLU A 8 -16.07 -6.49 1.80
N ARG A 9 -15.33 -7.38 1.13
CA ARG A 9 -13.87 -7.22 0.99
C ARG A 9 -13.58 -6.33 -0.20
N ILE A 10 -12.87 -5.22 0.04
CA ILE A 10 -12.47 -4.28 -1.00
C ILE A 10 -10.96 -4.25 -1.15
N GLU A 11 -10.47 -3.65 -2.23
CA GLU A 11 -9.04 -3.42 -2.43
C GLU A 11 -8.72 -1.94 -2.23
N VAL A 12 -7.87 -1.65 -1.25
CA VAL A 12 -7.35 -0.29 -1.01
C VAL A 12 -5.93 -0.25 -1.55
N ARG A 13 -5.69 0.68 -2.48
CA ARG A 13 -4.39 0.84 -3.14
C ARG A 13 -3.79 2.18 -2.77
N GLU A 14 -2.57 2.15 -2.25
CA GLU A 14 -1.71 3.32 -2.25
C GLU A 14 -1.04 3.42 -3.62
N VAL A 15 -1.14 4.56 -4.28
CA VAL A 15 -0.66 4.76 -5.66
C VAL A 15 0.41 5.83 -5.70
N TRP A 16 1.57 5.50 -6.26
CA TRP A 16 2.71 6.39 -6.46
C TRP A 16 3.09 6.40 -7.94
N ASN A 17 3.16 7.58 -8.57
CA ASN A 17 3.44 7.75 -9.99
C ASN A 17 2.60 6.83 -10.90
N GLY A 18 1.31 6.69 -10.59
CA GLY A 18 0.36 5.86 -11.35
C GLY A 18 0.52 4.34 -11.15
N ARG A 19 1.40 3.88 -10.26
CA ARG A 19 1.61 2.46 -9.95
C ARG A 19 1.22 2.16 -8.50
N ALA A 20 0.68 0.97 -8.26
CA ALA A 20 0.38 0.53 -6.89
C ALA A 20 1.68 0.33 -6.09
N TRP A 21 1.80 1.07 -5.00
CA TRP A 21 2.90 0.97 -4.04
C TRP A 21 2.58 -0.04 -2.93
N GLU A 22 1.35 -0.01 -2.44
CA GLU A 22 0.83 -0.94 -1.44
C GLU A 22 -0.62 -1.29 -1.74
N ILE A 23 -1.00 -2.54 -1.51
CA ILE A 23 -2.37 -3.03 -1.67
C ILE A 23 -2.77 -3.78 -0.40
N ARG A 24 -3.89 -3.36 0.19
CA ARG A 24 -4.56 -4.02 1.32
C ARG A 24 -5.94 -4.51 0.91
N ARG A 25 -6.43 -5.55 1.60
CA ARG A 25 -7.77 -6.12 1.38
C ARG A 25 -8.64 -6.06 2.63
N PRO A 26 -9.00 -4.86 3.12
CA PRO A 26 -9.80 -4.73 4.32
C PRO A 26 -11.26 -5.12 4.08
N ILE A 27 -11.98 -5.27 5.19
CA ILE A 27 -13.43 -5.51 5.22
C ILE A 27 -14.11 -4.16 5.45
N VAL A 28 -15.15 -3.86 4.68
CA VAL A 28 -15.95 -2.65 4.86
C VAL A 28 -16.76 -2.75 6.14
N VAL A 29 -16.63 -1.73 6.99
CA VAL A 29 -17.45 -1.55 8.19
C VAL A 29 -18.61 -0.63 7.88
N GLU A 30 -18.35 0.46 7.16
CA GLU A 30 -19.34 1.47 6.77
C GLU A 30 -18.92 2.18 5.48
N ASP A 31 -19.88 2.50 4.60
CA ASP A 31 -19.72 3.40 3.45
C ASP A 31 -20.83 4.46 3.50
N ALA A 32 -20.46 5.65 3.96
CA ALA A 32 -21.32 6.84 4.10
C ALA A 32 -20.87 7.94 3.12
N PRO A 33 -21.65 9.03 2.95
CA PRO A 33 -21.31 10.10 2.00
C PRO A 33 -19.94 10.74 2.19
N ASN A 34 -19.44 10.80 3.42
CA ASN A 34 -18.21 11.51 3.80
C ASN A 34 -17.12 10.59 4.39
N VAL A 35 -17.41 9.29 4.59
CA VAL A 35 -16.49 8.36 5.23
C VAL A 35 -16.67 6.96 4.67
N ILE A 36 -15.55 6.28 4.46
CA ILE A 36 -15.52 4.82 4.27
C ILE A 36 -14.67 4.28 5.41
N ALA A 37 -15.32 3.58 6.34
CA ALA A 37 -14.66 2.92 7.44
C ALA A 37 -14.35 1.48 7.05
N VAL A 38 -13.10 1.07 7.24
CA VAL A 38 -12.62 -0.26 6.87
C VAL A 38 -11.81 -0.89 7.99
N TYR A 39 -11.93 -2.20 8.13
CA TYR A 39 -11.20 -3.00 9.11
C TYR A 39 -10.10 -3.81 8.44
N ASN A 40 -8.85 -3.58 8.85
CA ASN A 40 -7.71 -4.41 8.47
C ASN A 40 -7.48 -5.45 9.55
N ALA A 41 -7.97 -6.67 9.33
CA ALA A 41 -7.79 -7.75 10.30
C ALA A 41 -6.29 -8.09 10.46
N PRO A 42 -5.82 -8.39 11.68
CA PRO A 42 -4.47 -8.89 11.91
C PRO A 42 -4.14 -10.07 10.98
N GLY A 43 -2.93 -10.06 10.40
CA GLY A 43 -2.49 -11.10 9.47
C GLY A 43 -3.12 -11.03 8.06
N SER A 44 -3.96 -10.03 7.76
CA SER A 44 -4.47 -9.86 6.40
C SER A 44 -3.33 -9.69 5.39
N PRO A 45 -3.43 -10.31 4.21
CA PRO A 45 -2.38 -10.22 3.20
C PRO A 45 -2.22 -8.78 2.70
N ILE A 46 -0.96 -8.34 2.60
CA ILE A 46 -0.57 -7.06 2.02
C ILE A 46 0.34 -7.34 0.84
N ARG A 47 0.14 -6.65 -0.28
CA ARG A 47 1.10 -6.63 -1.39
C ARG A 47 1.84 -5.30 -1.36
N VAL A 48 3.15 -5.36 -1.50
CA VAL A 48 4.04 -4.18 -1.46
C VAL A 48 4.85 -4.11 -2.75
N ALA A 49 5.26 -2.91 -3.12
CA ALA A 49 6.17 -2.72 -4.23
C ALA A 49 7.49 -3.46 -3.99
N ALA A 50 7.96 -4.14 -5.03
CA ALA A 50 9.21 -4.89 -5.02
C ALA A 50 10.09 -4.47 -6.21
N GLY A 51 11.41 -4.52 -6.01
CA GLY A 51 12.40 -4.32 -7.06
C GLY A 51 12.51 -5.53 -7.98
N PRO A 52 13.33 -5.45 -9.05
CA PRO A 52 13.60 -6.57 -9.95
C PRO A 52 14.17 -7.81 -9.25
N ASP A 53 14.82 -7.63 -8.11
CA ASP A 53 15.36 -8.69 -7.26
C ASP A 53 14.30 -9.33 -6.32
N GLY A 54 13.03 -8.92 -6.45
CA GLY A 54 11.93 -9.39 -5.61
C GLY A 54 11.94 -8.80 -4.20
N LYS A 55 12.90 -7.95 -3.84
CA LYS A 55 12.95 -7.35 -2.50
C LYS A 55 11.98 -6.18 -2.41
N ARG A 56 11.36 -6.05 -1.24
CA ARG A 56 10.48 -4.93 -0.91
C ARG A 56 11.22 -3.60 -1.07
N LEU A 57 10.69 -2.70 -1.87
CA LEU A 57 11.18 -1.33 -1.95
C LEU A 57 10.87 -0.59 -0.65
N ARG A 58 11.80 0.24 -0.20
CA ARG A 58 11.65 1.08 0.98
C ARG A 58 11.80 2.53 0.54
N LEU A 59 10.93 3.39 1.07
CA LEU A 59 11.20 4.82 0.99
C LEU A 59 12.46 5.12 1.81
N PRO A 60 13.30 6.08 1.37
CA PRO A 60 14.42 6.53 2.16
C PRO A 60 13.93 6.94 3.57
N PRO A 61 14.70 6.64 4.62
CA PRO A 61 14.38 7.12 5.95
C PRO A 61 14.38 8.66 5.97
N PRO A 62 13.67 9.30 6.93
CA PRO A 62 13.57 10.76 7.01
C PRO A 62 14.92 11.48 7.11
N LYS A 63 15.94 10.83 7.66
CA LYS A 63 17.33 11.29 7.65
C LYS A 63 18.12 10.40 6.71
N TRP A 64 18.65 10.98 5.64
CA TRP A 64 19.52 10.31 4.68
C TRP A 64 20.59 11.31 4.23
N SER A 65 21.75 10.80 3.87
CA SER A 65 22.85 11.57 3.29
C SER A 65 23.28 10.92 1.98
N MET A 66 23.70 11.73 1.02
CA MET A 66 24.31 11.23 -0.21
C MET A 66 25.67 10.60 0.10
N ALA A 67 25.93 9.42 -0.45
CA ALA A 67 27.25 8.82 -0.49
C ALA A 67 27.60 8.56 -1.96
N ASP A 68 28.88 8.70 -2.31
CA ASP A 68 29.34 8.38 -3.65
C ASP A 68 29.15 6.88 -3.90
N ALA A 69 28.50 6.54 -5.01
CA ALA A 69 28.32 5.17 -5.42
C ALA A 69 29.64 4.63 -5.98
N SER A 70 30.38 3.84 -5.21
CA SER A 70 31.39 2.96 -5.80
C SER A 70 30.67 1.87 -6.59
N ILE A 71 30.50 2.06 -7.90
CA ILE A 71 30.07 1.00 -8.80
C ILE A 71 31.27 0.03 -8.91
N PRO A 72 31.17 -1.22 -8.42
CA PRO A 72 32.21 -2.21 -8.67
C PRO A 72 32.27 -2.45 -10.19
N SER A 73 33.47 -2.36 -10.75
CA SER A 73 33.75 -2.72 -12.15
C SER A 73 33.55 -4.21 -12.39
#